data_AF-Q4QLW7-F1
#
_entry.id   AF-Q4QLW7-F1
#
_cell.length_a   1.000
_cell.length_b   1.000
_cell.length_c   1.000
_cell.angle_alpha   90.00
_cell.angle_beta   90.00
_cell.angle_gamma   90.00
#
_symmetry.space_group_name_H-M   'P 1'
#
loop_
_entity.id
_entity.type
_entity.pdbx_description
1 polymer ?
#
loop_
_entity_poly.entity_id
_entity_poly.type
_entity_poly.pdbx_seq_one_letter_code
_entity_poly.pdbx_strand_id
1 'polypeptide(L)'
;MSLITLLFSLALFSVLFLVFNQWTAEQRKSAVKIYQDFQATQIAENQAQRQFLGLACEQLIQQNGLTFRIRCENERIIVRYPTSEILIKTQ
;
A
#
# COMPACT_ATOMS: atom_id res chain seq x y z
N MET A 1 -10.29 35.01 33.05
CA MET A 1 -9.68 33.68 32.82
C MET A 1 -8.52 33.51 33.78
N SER A 2 -8.40 32.38 34.46
CA SER A 2 -7.28 32.10 35.37
C SER A 2 -6.13 31.45 34.61
N LEU A 3 -4.89 31.71 35.04
CA LEU A 3 -3.68 31.06 34.53
C LEU A 3 -3.80 29.53 34.55
N ILE A 4 -4.44 28.99 35.59
CA ILE A 4 -4.68 27.56 35.74
C ILE A 4 -5.55 27.03 34.60
N THR A 5 -6.64 27.72 34.25
CA THR A 5 -7.53 27.34 33.14
C THR A 5 -6.79 27.34 31.80
N LEU A 6 -5.88 28.29 31.59
CA LEU A 6 -5.04 28.35 30.39
C LEU A 6 -4.04 27.18 30.32
N LEU A 7 -3.39 26.86 31.44
CA LEU A 7 -2.44 25.75 31.48
C LEU A 7 -3.14 24.40 31.28
N PHE A 8 -4.32 24.21 31.87
CA PHE A 8 -5.13 23.01 31.65
C PHE A 8 -5.57 22.87 30.20
N SER A 9 -6.02 23.95 29.55
CA SER A 9 -6.41 23.88 28.14
C SER A 9 -5.21 23.55 27.25
N LEU A 10 -4.05 24.19 27.46
CA LEU A 10 -2.83 23.90 26.71
C LEU A 10 -2.34 22.47 26.91
N ALA A 11 -2.36 21.95 28.13
CA ALA A 11 -2.01 20.56 28.41
C ALA A 11 -2.95 19.59 27.68
N LEU A 12 -4.27 19.84 27.74
CA LEU A 12 -5.25 19.01 27.05
C LEU A 12 -5.05 19.01 25.53
N PHE A 13 -4.91 20.19 24.92
CA PHE A 13 -4.67 20.30 23.48
C PHE A 13 -3.35 19.65 23.06
N SER A 14 -2.30 19.76 23.89
CA SER A 14 -1.01 19.12 23.61
C SER A 14 -1.13 17.60 23.58
N VAL A 15 -1.83 17.01 24.55
CA VAL A 15 -2.07 15.56 24.58
C VAL A 15 -2.88 15.11 23.37
N LEU A 16 -3.98 15.81 23.06
CA LEU A 16 -4.81 15.49 21.88
C LEU A 16 -4.01 15.60 20.59
N PHE A 17 -3.21 16.65 20.44
CA PHE A 17 -2.36 16.86 19.28
C PHE A 17 -1.36 15.71 19.10
N LEU A 18 -0.69 15.28 20.18
CA LEU A 18 0.29 14.19 20.10
C LEU A 18 -0.38 12.86 19.71
N VAL A 19 -1.51 12.52 20.33
CA VAL A 19 -2.26 11.29 20.01
C VAL A 19 -2.73 11.31 18.55
N PHE A 20 -3.28 12.43 18.08
CA PHE A 20 -3.76 12.56 16.71
C PHE A 20 -2.63 12.46 15.68
N ASN A 21 -1.47 13.07 15.95
CA ASN A 21 -0.32 12.98 15.06
C ASN A 21 0.22 11.55 14.98
N GLN A 22 0.30 10.85 16.11
CA GLN A 22 0.73 9.44 16.14
C GLN A 22 -0.23 8.55 15.35
N TRP A 23 -1.54 8.71 15.55
CA TRP A 23 -2.55 7.98 14.79
C TRP A 23 -2.48 8.28 13.29
N THR A 24 -2.34 9.56 12.92
CA THR A 24 -2.23 9.97 11.51
C THR A 24 -0.99 9.39 10.83
N ALA A 25 0.14 9.31 11.55
CA ALA A 25 1.35 8.69 11.04
C ALA A 25 1.14 7.20 10.72
N GLU A 26 0.42 6.46 11.57
CA GLU A 26 0.07 5.06 11.31
C GLU A 26 -0.94 4.92 10.16
N GLN A 27 -1.95 5.79 10.08
CA GLN A 27 -2.89 5.83 8.95
C GLN A 27 -2.17 6.07 7.62
N ARG A 28 -1.17 6.96 7.58
CA ARG A 28 -0.39 7.22 6.38
C ARG A 28 0.37 5.99 5.90
N LYS A 29 0.98 5.22 6.82
CA LYS A 29 1.65 3.95 6.46
C LYS A 29 0.64 2.94 5.91
N SER A 30 -0.52 2.83 6.53
CA SER A 30 -1.60 1.95 6.08
C SER A 30 -2.09 2.31 4.66
N ALA A 31 -2.35 3.60 4.40
CA ALA A 31 -2.82 4.06 3.09
C ALA A 31 -1.82 3.78 1.97
N VAL A 32 -0.52 3.97 2.22
CA VAL A 32 0.54 3.64 1.25
C VAL A 32 0.53 2.14 0.93
N LYS A 33 0.41 1.29 1.96
CA LYS A 33 0.35 -0.17 1.75
C LYS A 33 -0.88 -0.56 0.92
N ILE A 34 -2.06 -0.08 1.27
CA ILE A 34 -3.30 -0.35 0.51
C ILE A 34 -3.14 0.04 -0.96
N TYR A 35 -2.52 1.18 -1.23
CA TYR A 35 -2.27 1.64 -2.60
C TYR A 35 -1.25 0.77 -3.35
N GLN A 36 -0.23 0.24 -2.67
CA GLN A 36 0.73 -0.70 -3.25
C GLN A 36 0.09 -2.06 -3.55
N ASP A 37 -0.72 -2.57 -2.62
CA ASP A 37 -1.47 -3.82 -2.78
C ASP A 37 -2.42 -3.71 -3.99
N PHE A 38 -3.15 -2.59 -4.11
CA PHE A 38 -4.06 -2.34 -5.24
C PHE A 38 -3.35 -2.27 -6.60
N GLN A 39 -2.17 -1.65 -6.67
CA GLN A 39 -1.35 -1.63 -7.89
C GLN A 39 -0.85 -3.03 -8.26
N ALA A 40 -0.37 -3.77 -7.26
CA ALA A 40 0.09 -5.14 -7.49
C ALA A 40 -1.06 -6.00 -8.07
N THR A 41 -2.28 -5.85 -7.54
CA THR A 41 -3.47 -6.57 -8.03
C THR A 41 -3.78 -6.23 -9.47
N GLN A 42 -3.81 -4.95 -9.83
CA GLN A 42 -4.03 -4.54 -11.22
C GLN A 42 -2.95 -5.07 -12.18
N ILE A 43 -1.69 -5.08 -11.73
CA ILE A 43 -0.59 -5.67 -12.50
C ILE A 43 -0.85 -7.17 -12.69
N ALA A 44 -1.19 -7.90 -11.63
CA ALA A 44 -1.46 -9.33 -11.71
C ALA A 44 -2.64 -9.65 -12.65
N GLU A 45 -3.74 -8.89 -12.56
CA GLU A 45 -4.90 -9.00 -13.46
C GLU A 45 -4.51 -8.74 -14.93
N ASN A 46 -3.69 -7.71 -15.18
CA ASN A 46 -3.20 -7.44 -16.52
C ASN A 46 -2.35 -8.59 -17.06
N GLN A 47 -1.46 -9.17 -16.24
CA GLN A 47 -0.67 -10.33 -16.65
C GLN A 47 -1.53 -11.57 -16.92
N ALA A 48 -2.63 -11.75 -16.17
CA ALA A 48 -3.60 -12.83 -16.43
C ALA A 48 -4.25 -12.66 -17.79
N GLN A 49 -4.67 -11.43 -18.12
CA GLN A 49 -5.22 -11.09 -19.43
C GLN A 49 -4.20 -11.31 -20.54
N ARG A 50 -2.92 -10.97 -20.33
CA ARG A 50 -1.85 -11.23 -21.28
C ARG A 50 -1.66 -12.73 -21.54
N GLN A 51 -1.62 -13.55 -20.48
CA GLN A 51 -1.54 -15.01 -20.62
C GLN A 51 -2.76 -15.57 -21.39
N PHE A 52 -3.96 -15.09 -21.08
CA PHE A 52 -5.19 -15.47 -21.79
C PHE A 52 -5.12 -15.14 -23.30
N LEU A 53 -4.49 -14.02 -23.66
CA LEU A 53 -4.27 -13.61 -25.05
C LEU A 53 -3.04 -14.28 -25.71
N GLY A 54 -2.35 -15.20 -25.01
CA GLY A 54 -1.13 -15.84 -25.50
C GLY A 54 0.09 -14.90 -25.59
N LEU A 55 0.05 -13.76 -24.91
CA LEU A 55 1.13 -12.78 -24.87
C LEU A 55 2.18 -13.16 -23.82
N ALA A 56 3.43 -12.73 -24.04
CA ALA A 56 4.50 -12.94 -23.09
C ALA A 56 4.24 -12.22 -21.76
N CYS A 57 4.56 -12.91 -20.66
CA CYS A 57 4.53 -12.36 -19.31
C CYS A 57 5.68 -11.36 -19.10
N GLU A 58 5.34 -10.16 -18.65
CA GLU A 58 6.33 -9.16 -18.25
C GLU A 58 6.94 -9.55 -16.92
N GLN A 59 8.25 -9.35 -16.77
CA GLN A 59 8.97 -9.74 -15.54
C GLN A 59 9.18 -8.57 -14.58
N LEU A 60 9.10 -7.33 -15.08
CA LEU A 60 9.39 -6.12 -14.34
C LEU A 60 8.49 -4.98 -14.81
N ILE A 61 7.81 -4.33 -13.88
CA ILE A 61 7.04 -3.12 -14.13
C ILE A 61 7.46 -2.05 -13.12
N GLN A 62 7.69 -0.83 -13.60
CA GLN A 62 7.94 0.33 -12.73
C GLN A 62 6.73 1.27 -12.76
N GLN A 63 6.14 1.51 -11.59
CA GLN A 63 5.01 2.42 -11.41
C GLN A 63 5.15 3.18 -10.10
N ASN A 64 4.87 4.49 -10.11
CA ASN A 64 4.92 5.34 -8.92
C ASN A 64 6.23 5.24 -8.11
N GLY A 65 7.37 5.11 -8.80
CA GLY A 65 8.69 4.97 -8.19
C GLY A 65 8.95 3.61 -7.53
N LEU A 66 8.04 2.65 -7.68
CA LEU A 66 8.18 1.29 -7.17
C LEU A 66 8.48 0.33 -8.32
N THR A 67 9.25 -0.71 -8.01
CA THR A 67 9.55 -1.79 -8.94
C THR A 67 8.78 -3.03 -8.52
N PHE A 68 7.95 -3.53 -9.43
CA PHE A 68 7.17 -4.75 -9.29
C PHE A 68 7.86 -5.85 -10.08
N ARG A 69 8.23 -6.95 -9.40
CA ARG A 69 8.77 -8.15 -10.03
C ARG A 69 7.66 -9.17 -10.19
N ILE A 70 7.50 -9.65 -11.41
CA ILE A 70 6.38 -10.50 -11.79
C ILE A 70 6.94 -11.88 -12.15
N ARG A 71 6.26 -12.92 -11.69
CA ARG A 71 6.45 -14.28 -12.19
C ARG A 71 5.09 -14.84 -12.56
N CYS A 72 4.93 -15.19 -13.83
CA CYS A 72 3.77 -15.92 -14.29
C CYS A 72 4.13 -17.40 -14.35
N GLU A 73 3.57 -18.17 -13.45
CA GLU A 73 3.52 -19.63 -13.48
C GLU A 73 2.18 -20.03 -14.13
N ASN A 74 2.06 -21.23 -14.70
CA ASN A 74 0.92 -21.62 -15.54
C ASN A 74 -0.46 -21.19 -14.99
N GLU A 75 -0.74 -21.47 -13.71
CA GLU A 75 -2.01 -21.16 -13.05
C GLU A 75 -1.91 -20.06 -11.98
N ARG A 76 -0.76 -19.38 -11.89
CA ARG A 76 -0.49 -18.43 -10.79
C ARG A 76 0.33 -17.25 -11.26
N ILE A 77 -0.06 -16.06 -10.82
CA ILE A 77 0.69 -14.84 -11.05
C ILE A 77 1.14 -14.29 -9.71
N ILE A 78 2.46 -14.16 -9.58
CA ILE A 78 3.11 -13.67 -8.38
C ILE A 78 3.67 -12.28 -8.69
N VAL A 79 3.20 -11.28 -7.95
CA VAL A 79 3.68 -9.90 -8.08
C VAL A 79 4.32 -9.48 -6.75
N ARG A 80 5.63 -9.23 -6.79
CA ARG A 80 6.44 -8.83 -5.65
C ARG A 80 6.76 -7.34 -5.71
N TYR A 81 6.59 -6.65 -4.60
CA TYR A 81 6.90 -5.23 -4.42
C TYR A 81 7.60 -5.02 -3.07
N PRO A 82 8.15 -3.83 -2.78
CA PRO A 82 9.07 -3.65 -1.64
C PRO A 82 8.50 -4.06 -0.27
N THR A 83 7.20 -3.96 -0.07
CA THR A 83 6.54 -4.17 1.22
C THR A 83 5.87 -5.53 1.36
N SER A 84 5.56 -6.23 0.25
CA SER A 84 4.83 -7.50 0.27
C SER A 84 4.85 -8.19 -1.11
N GLU A 85 4.15 -9.32 -1.22
CA GLU A 85 3.81 -9.98 -2.47
C GLU A 85 2.32 -10.34 -2.51
N ILE A 86 1.76 -10.40 -3.72
CA ILE A 86 0.44 -10.97 -3.95
C ILE A 86 0.55 -12.17 -4.88
N LEU A 87 -0.38 -13.10 -4.70
CA LEU A 87 -0.54 -14.28 -5.53
C LEU A 87 -2.00 -14.36 -5.99
N ILE A 88 -2.20 -14.33 -7.30
CA ILE A 88 -3.52 -14.51 -7.91
C ILE A 88 -3.51 -15.84 -8.67
N LYS A 89 -4.57 -16.64 -8.50
CA LYS A 89 -4.80 -17.84 -9.31
C LYS A 89 -5.56 -17.44 -10.58
N THR A 90 -5.13 -17.94 -11.72
CA THR A 90 -5.74 -17.67 -13.03
C THR A 90 -6.78 -18.70 -13.45
N GLN A 91 -7.04 -19.71 -12.59
CA GLN A 91 -8.11 -20.72 -12.70
C GLN A 91 -8.87 -20.88 -11.38
#